data_AF-A0A2E8K3N8-F1
#
_entry.id   AF-A0A2E8K3N8-F1
#
_cell.length_a   1.000
_cell.length_b   1.000
_cell.length_c   1.000
_cell.angle_alpha   90.00
_cell.angle_beta   90.00
_cell.angle_gamma   90.00
#
_symmetry.space_group_name_H-M   'P 1'
#
loop_
_entity.id
_entity.type
_entity.pdbx_description
1 polymer ?
#
loop_
_entity_poly.entity_id
_entity_poly.type
_entity_poly.pdbx_seq_one_letter_code
_entity_poly.pdbx_strand_id
1 'polypeptide(L)'
;MYPLHYAKLAVVFFLLLVSMSINLEDNLIARVGMPGGYGAAFLVAVTMTVLLSGRSPALVALAIIFSINANMPMDFSLNFGIDRDIYCGFMVSFLIVPFIERIVD
;
A
#
# COMPACT_ATOMS: atom_id res chain seq x y z
N MET A 1 1.40 1.29 27.61
CA MET A 1 2.11 0.81 26.40
C MET A 1 1.18 0.56 25.20
N TYR A 2 -0.09 0.20 25.42
CA TYR A 2 -1.11 0.03 24.37
C TYR A 2 -1.48 1.26 23.50
N PRO A 3 -1.60 2.51 24.01
CA PRO A 3 -2.14 3.61 23.21
C PRO A 3 -1.22 4.02 22.06
N LEU A 4 0.09 3.91 22.23
CA LEU A 4 1.07 4.25 21.19
C LEU A 4 1.02 3.26 20.01
N HIS A 5 0.73 1.99 20.27
CA HIS A 5 0.59 0.97 19.24
C HIS A 5 -0.63 1.24 18.35
N TYR A 6 -1.78 1.53 18.95
CA TYR A 6 -3.00 1.87 18.20
C TYR A 6 -2.85 3.18 17.43
N ALA A 7 -2.19 4.19 18.01
CA ALA A 7 -1.90 5.44 17.31
C ALA A 7 -1.05 5.20 16.05
N LYS A 8 0.00 4.36 16.14
CA LYS A 8 0.82 3.98 14.98
C LYS A 8 -0.03 3.32 13.89
N LEU A 9 -0.88 2.35 14.25
CA LEU A 9 -1.74 1.67 13.28
C LEU A 9 -2.74 2.62 12.62
N ALA A 10 -3.32 3.55 13.39
CA ALA A 10 -4.21 4.57 12.84
C ALA A 10 -3.48 5.46 11.82
N VAL A 11 -2.25 5.88 12.13
CA VAL A 11 -1.43 6.68 11.19
C VAL A 11 -1.13 5.89 9.91
N VAL A 12 -0.71 4.63 10.03
CA VAL A 12 -0.44 3.77 8.86
C VAL A 12 -1.70 3.60 8.01
N PHE A 13 -2.84 3.35 8.66
CA PHE A 13 -4.14 3.24 8.00
C PHE A 13 -4.49 4.50 7.23
N PHE A 14 -4.43 5.67 7.86
CA PHE A 14 -4.77 6.93 7.20
C PHE A 14 -3.84 7.22 6.02
N LEU A 15 -2.54 6.96 6.15
CA LEU A 15 -1.59 7.17 5.06
C LEU A 15 -1.88 6.26 3.85
N LEU A 16 -2.19 4.98 4.11
CA LEU A 16 -2.57 4.04 3.07
C LEU A 16 -3.93 4.39 2.44
N LEU A 17 -4.90 4.82 3.25
CA LEU A 17 -6.21 5.23 2.77
C LEU A 17 -6.12 6.46 1.85
N VAL A 18 -5.38 7.47 2.28
CA VAL A 18 -5.13 8.67 1.47
C VAL A 18 -4.45 8.27 0.17
N SER A 19 -3.38 7.48 0.24
CA SER A 19 -2.65 6.98 -0.92
C SER A 19 -3.57 6.25 -1.92
N MET A 20 -4.37 5.29 -1.47
CA MET A 20 -5.31 4.55 -2.33
C MET A 20 -6.47 5.40 -2.87
N SER A 21 -6.72 6.56 -2.25
CA SER A 21 -7.72 7.52 -2.71
C SER A 21 -7.13 8.51 -3.74
N ILE A 22 -5.81 8.54 -3.92
CA ILE A 22 -5.18 9.31 -4.99
C ILE A 22 -5.53 8.62 -6.32
N ASN A 23 -5.91 9.45 -7.30
CA ASN A 23 -6.15 9.01 -8.67
C ASN A 23 -7.11 7.82 -8.79
N LEU A 24 -8.22 7.81 -8.04
CA LEU A 24 -9.15 6.68 -7.91
C LEU A 24 -9.59 6.01 -9.22
N GLU A 25 -9.68 6.78 -10.31
CA GLU A 25 -10.05 6.27 -11.63
C GLU A 25 -8.96 5.39 -12.27
N ASP A 26 -7.70 5.60 -11.90
CA ASP A 26 -6.52 4.92 -12.42
C ASP A 26 -5.47 4.71 -11.30
N ASN A 27 -5.95 4.18 -10.17
CA ASN A 27 -5.12 3.80 -9.04
C ASN A 27 -4.76 2.30 -9.11
N LEU A 28 -4.05 1.80 -8.11
CA LEU A 28 -3.64 0.39 -8.06
C LEU A 28 -4.83 -0.58 -8.13
N ILE A 29 -5.98 -0.19 -7.58
CA ILE A 29 -7.20 -1.01 -7.57
C ILE A 29 -7.79 -1.10 -8.99
N ALA A 30 -7.84 0.02 -9.71
CA ALA A 30 -8.26 0.08 -11.10
C ALA A 30 -7.42 -0.84 -12.00
N ARG A 31 -6.11 -0.96 -11.72
CA ARG A 31 -5.19 -1.84 -12.48
C ARG A 31 -5.42 -3.33 -12.27
N VAL A 32 -6.02 -3.73 -11.14
CA VAL A 32 -6.42 -5.12 -10.89
C VAL A 32 -7.79 -5.42 -11.54
N GLY A 33 -8.35 -4.47 -12.29
CA GLY A 33 -9.63 -4.62 -13.00
C GLY A 33 -10.85 -4.36 -12.12
N MET A 34 -10.65 -3.84 -10.91
CA MET A 34 -11.75 -3.44 -10.04
C MET A 34 -12.09 -1.96 -10.27
N PRO A 35 -13.37 -1.59 -10.40
CA PRO A 35 -13.75 -0.19 -10.57
C PRO A 35 -13.28 0.64 -9.37
N GLY A 36 -12.72 1.82 -9.65
CA GLY A 36 -12.30 2.79 -8.65
C GLY A 36 -13.44 3.17 -7.72
N GLY A 37 -13.23 3.04 -6.41
CA GLY A 37 -14.25 3.40 -5.42
C GLY A 37 -13.69 3.51 -4.01
N TYR A 38 -14.20 4.47 -3.25
CA TYR A 38 -13.76 4.73 -1.87
C TYR A 38 -13.96 3.51 -0.94
N GLY A 39 -14.98 2.70 -1.19
CA GLY A 39 -15.20 1.45 -0.44
C GLY A 39 -14.07 0.43 -0.65
N ALA A 40 -13.63 0.25 -1.90
CA ALA A 40 -12.51 -0.63 -2.22
C ALA A 40 -11.19 -0.08 -1.65
N ALA A 41 -10.93 1.22 -1.79
CA ALA A 41 -9.77 1.88 -1.20
C ALA A 41 -9.72 1.71 0.32
N PHE A 42 -10.87 1.84 1.00
CA PHE A 42 -11.00 1.60 2.43
C PHE A 42 -10.65 0.16 2.81
N LEU A 43 -11.23 -0.84 2.13
CA LEU A 43 -10.98 -2.25 2.42
C LEU A 43 -9.51 -2.63 2.19
N VAL A 44 -8.90 -2.14 1.12
CA VAL A 44 -7.48 -2.36 0.83
C VAL A 44 -6.60 -1.71 1.90
N ALA A 45 -6.89 -0.47 2.29
CA ALA A 45 -6.13 0.23 3.34
C ALA A 45 -6.24 -0.47 4.70
N VAL A 46 -7.43 -0.96 5.08
CA VAL A 46 -7.60 -1.77 6.31
C VAL A 46 -6.77 -3.05 6.22
N THR A 47 -6.90 -3.79 5.11
CA THR A 47 -6.22 -5.07 4.91
C THR A 47 -4.70 -4.91 4.97
N MET A 48 -4.16 -3.94 4.25
CA MET A 48 -2.72 -3.64 4.27
C MET A 48 -2.24 -3.21 5.66
N THR A 49 -3.03 -2.41 6.38
CA THR A 49 -2.68 -2.01 7.75
C THR A 49 -2.57 -3.22 8.68
N VAL A 50 -3.49 -4.17 8.57
CA VAL A 50 -3.47 -5.42 9.34
C VAL A 50 -2.25 -6.27 8.97
N LEU A 51 -1.93 -6.41 7.67
CA LEU A 51 -0.76 -7.17 7.20
C LEU A 51 0.57 -6.54 7.63
N LEU A 52 0.61 -5.22 7.71
CA LEU A 52 1.76 -4.45 8.20
C LEU A 52 1.82 -4.38 9.74
N SER A 53 0.76 -4.80 10.44
CA SER A 53 0.75 -4.88 11.89
C SER A 53 1.78 -5.91 12.36
N GLY A 54 2.72 -5.47 13.21
CA GLY A 54 3.83 -6.30 13.66
C GLY A 54 5.06 -6.31 12.75
N ARG A 55 5.05 -5.61 11.61
CA ARG A 55 6.24 -5.46 10.75
C ARG A 55 7.20 -4.40 11.29
N SER A 56 8.47 -4.52 10.88
CA SER A 56 9.50 -3.54 11.21
C SER A 56 9.12 -2.15 10.69
N PRO A 57 9.46 -1.05 11.42
CA PRO A 57 9.15 0.31 10.97
C PRO A 57 9.67 0.63 9.56
N ALA A 58 10.81 0.07 9.17
CA ALA A 58 11.40 0.25 7.84
C ALA A 58 10.51 -0.34 6.73
N LEU A 59 9.99 -1.56 6.92
CA LEU A 59 9.06 -2.18 5.95
C LEU A 59 7.76 -1.40 5.84
N VAL A 60 7.23 -0.91 6.96
CA VAL A 60 6.03 -0.07 6.97
C VAL A 60 6.25 1.22 6.19
N ALA A 61 7.40 1.88 6.39
CA ALA A 61 7.74 3.10 5.67
C ALA A 61 7.88 2.85 4.15
N LEU A 62 8.57 1.78 3.75
CA LEU A 62 8.69 1.39 2.34
C LEU A 62 7.33 1.10 1.71
N ALA A 63 6.46 0.34 2.39
CA ALA A 63 5.12 0.04 1.90
C ALA A 63 4.30 1.31 1.67
N ILE A 64 4.41 2.31 2.54
CA ILE A 64 3.73 3.61 2.37
C ILE A 64 4.31 4.38 1.17
N ILE A 65 5.64 4.46 1.05
CA ILE A 65 6.29 5.17 -0.07
C ILE A 65 5.89 4.53 -1.41
N PHE A 66 5.94 3.20 -1.51
CA PHE A 66 5.55 2.49 -2.72
C PHE A 66 4.06 2.62 -3.01
N SER A 67 3.21 2.58 -1.98
CA SER A 67 1.78 2.83 -2.13
C SER A 67 1.53 4.21 -2.74
N ILE A 68 2.17 5.27 -2.23
CA ILE A 68 1.97 6.63 -2.74
C ILE A 68 2.36 6.71 -4.23
N ASN A 69 3.53 6.18 -4.59
CA ASN A 69 4.00 6.22 -5.98
C ASN A 69 3.15 5.36 -6.91
N ALA A 70 2.69 4.18 -6.45
CA ALA A 70 1.87 3.28 -7.25
C ALA A 70 0.45 3.84 -7.52
N ASN A 71 -0.06 4.73 -6.67
CA ASN A 71 -1.37 5.35 -6.83
C ASN A 71 -1.31 6.77 -7.39
N MET A 72 -0.13 7.33 -7.64
CA MET A 72 0.00 8.62 -8.32
C MET A 72 -0.38 8.53 -9.80
N PRO A 73 -0.76 9.67 -10.43
CA PRO A 73 -1.00 9.74 -11.87
C PRO A 73 0.21 9.25 -12.68
N MET A 74 -0.06 8.63 -13.84
CA MET A 74 0.98 8.03 -14.68
C MET A 74 2.14 8.99 -14.98
N ASP A 75 1.79 10.22 -15.33
CA ASP A 75 2.75 11.26 -15.73
C ASP A 75 3.76 11.57 -14.62
N PHE A 76 3.35 11.46 -13.35
CA PHE A 76 4.26 11.69 -12.23
C PHE A 76 5.39 10.67 -12.20
N SER A 77 5.06 9.38 -12.35
CA SER A 77 6.04 8.30 -12.35
C SER A 77 6.92 8.33 -13.61
N LEU A 78 6.30 8.65 -14.76
CA LEU A 78 7.01 8.80 -16.03
C LEU A 78 8.03 9.94 -16.03
N ASN A 79 7.82 11.01 -15.25
CA ASN A 79 8.82 12.07 -15.09
C ASN A 79 10.13 11.57 -14.46
N PHE A 80 10.11 10.45 -13.73
CA PHE A 80 11.29 9.78 -13.19
C PHE A 80 11.81 8.65 -14.09
N GLY A 81 11.18 8.41 -15.24
CA GLY A 81 11.52 7.33 -16.17
C GLY A 81 11.17 5.93 -15.67
N ILE A 82 10.33 5.83 -14.62
CA ILE A 82 9.95 4.56 -13.99
C ILE A 82 8.46 4.34 -14.20
N ASP A 83 8.08 3.13 -14.60
CA ASP A 83 6.67 2.74 -14.65
C ASP A 83 6.13 2.54 -13.23
N ARG A 84 4.95 3.08 -12.95
CA ARG A 84 4.32 2.94 -11.64
C ARG A 84 4.03 1.47 -11.29
N ASP A 85 3.91 0.61 -12.29
CA ASP A 85 3.69 -0.83 -12.12
C ASP A 85 4.85 -1.52 -11.39
N ILE A 86 6.06 -0.97 -11.49
CA ILE A 86 7.22 -1.46 -10.72
C ILE A 86 6.99 -1.22 -9.22
N TYR A 87 6.49 -0.05 -8.83
CA TYR A 87 6.16 0.25 -7.44
C TYR A 87 5.02 -0.63 -6.92
N CYS A 88 4.03 -0.92 -7.77
CA CYS A 88 2.98 -1.89 -7.47
C CYS A 88 3.58 -3.29 -7.19
N GLY A 89 4.47 -3.78 -8.05
CA GLY A 89 5.14 -5.07 -7.88
C GLY A 89 5.93 -5.17 -6.57
N PHE A 90 6.68 -4.13 -6.20
CA PHE A 90 7.36 -4.08 -4.91
C PHE A 90 6.39 -4.10 -3.73
N MET A 91 5.31 -3.31 -3.80
CA MET A 91 4.31 -3.26 -2.74
C MET A 91 3.65 -4.63 -2.51
N VAL A 92 3.27 -5.32 -3.59
CA VAL A 92 2.69 -6.67 -3.53
C VAL A 92 3.71 -7.68 -2.99
N SER A 93 4.97 -7.58 -3.41
CA SER A 93 6.04 -8.46 -2.91
C SER A 93 6.21 -8.36 -1.40
N PHE A 94 6.18 -7.15 -0.82
CA PHE A 94 6.25 -6.99 0.64
C PHE A 94 5.06 -7.60 1.39
N LEU A 95 3.89 -7.69 0.74
CA LEU A 95 2.73 -8.36 1.32
C LEU A 95 2.82 -9.88 1.22
N ILE A 96 3.43 -10.43 0.16
CA ILE A 96 3.50 -11.88 -0.11
C ILE A 96 4.68 -12.56 0.58
N VAL A 97 5.87 -11.96 0.57
CA VAL A 97 7.10 -12.48 1.22
C VAL A 97 6.85 -13.13 2.58
N PRO A 98 6.12 -12.52 3.52
CA PRO A 98 5.92 -13.14 4.83
C PRO A 98 5.10 -14.43 4.83
N PHE A 99 4.24 -14.63 3.84
CA PHE A 99 3.52 -15.89 3.69
C PHE A 99 4.44 -16.98 3.14
N ILE A 100 5.35 -16.60 2.23
CA ILE A 100 6.37 -17.53 1.68
C ILE A 100 7.30 -17.98 2.80
N GLU A 101 7.84 -17.06 3.60
CA GLU A 101 8.72 -17.38 4.74
C GLU A 101 8.07 -18.42 5.67
N ARG A 102 6.78 -18.24 5.98
CA ARG A 102 6.03 -19.15 6.87
C ARG A 102 5.73 -20.53 6.26
N ILE A 103 5.80 -20.69 4.95
CA ILE A 103 5.58 -21.98 4.26
C ILE A 103 6.90 -22.74 4.08
N VAL A 104 8.00 -22.00 3.94
CA VAL A 104 9.35 -22.56 3.71
C VAL A 104 9.99 -23.01 5.03
N ASP A 105 9.64 -22.37 6.16
CA ASP A 105 9.94 -22.83 7.52
C ASP A 105 9.08 -24.04 7.94
#